data_AF-A0A4Q1PZ11-F1
#
_entry.id   AF-A0A4Q1PZ11-F1
#
_cell.length_a   1.000
_cell.length_b   1.000
_cell.length_c   1.000
_cell.angle_alpha   90.00
_cell.angle_beta   90.00
_cell.angle_gamma   90.00
#
_symmetry.space_group_name_H-M   'P 1'
#
loop_
_entity.id
_entity.type
_entity.pdbx_description
1 polymer ?
#
loop_
_entity_poly.entity_id
_entity_poly.type
_entity_poly.pdbx_seq_one_letter_code
_entity_poly.pdbx_strand_id
1 'polypeptide(L)'
;MYNLLVTSSNNAWENDNNGYTFDKSRFLEYTTDSVAARHKHLTSDVIEALKSYPTIFAYEGDEPVRIGYLTLVREQGRQIYIEFEFLGDVPPIPFDQIEPLRTSLDIRDWEMNRTHWAIKDDELLPRLAKKELIPAHCGEPKVKKSSVSTINKSLAAKRSLQGFIESVLGAQTEQGYEVFFRGHASKSFKLEPSVFRTNKQGDFLYRQEEQRLYQELLVANSDQFQNDSGTLDRLVRMQHYSLPTRLLDITTNPLIALFFACKEMQSEEGEVIVFNVKRDEIRYFDSDLTSCIANLARLTEADKRQIDFDKKDFNDQPAVQKLLDFIKQEKPHFRNEIKAEDLRRIICVKGKRNNNRITSQAGAFLLFGEDAIFDEETNHDIKFSRIRVGDKLRILRELDQLNINESTVFPNIENTAKYVAQKFKFSD
;
A
#
# COMPACT_ATOMS: atom_id res chain seq x y z
N MET A 1 0.31 -14.30 -12.98
CA MET A 1 1.45 -14.60 -12.11
C MET A 1 2.11 -15.87 -12.58
N TYR A 2 3.43 -15.95 -12.40
CA TYR A 2 4.21 -17.15 -12.68
C TYR A 2 5.35 -17.30 -11.66
N ASN A 3 5.81 -18.52 -11.44
CA ASN A 3 6.99 -18.81 -10.61
C ASN A 3 8.25 -18.79 -11.49
N LEU A 4 9.34 -18.22 -11.00
CA LEU A 4 10.67 -18.29 -11.60
C LEU A 4 11.61 -18.98 -10.62
N LEU A 5 12.07 -20.17 -10.98
CA LEU A 5 12.97 -20.98 -10.16
C LEU A 5 14.32 -21.06 -10.88
N VAL A 6 15.36 -20.56 -10.23
CA VAL A 6 16.74 -20.55 -10.75
C VAL A 6 17.63 -21.35 -9.82
N THR A 7 18.50 -22.20 -10.38
CA THR A 7 19.40 -23.06 -9.60
C THR A 7 20.78 -23.23 -10.24
N SER A 8 21.83 -23.23 -9.41
CA SER A 8 23.20 -23.59 -9.77
C SER A 8 23.45 -25.10 -9.79
N SER A 9 22.50 -25.90 -9.30
CA SER A 9 22.67 -27.34 -9.22
C SER A 9 22.45 -27.99 -10.59
N ASN A 10 23.53 -28.51 -11.18
CA ASN A 10 23.46 -29.24 -12.45
C ASN A 10 22.45 -30.40 -12.34
N ASN A 11 21.62 -30.55 -13.36
CA ASN A 11 20.57 -31.59 -13.45
C ASN A 11 19.46 -31.50 -12.39
N ALA A 12 19.34 -30.39 -11.65
CA ALA A 12 18.27 -30.19 -10.67
C ALA A 12 16.86 -30.44 -11.22
N TRP A 13 16.66 -30.10 -12.49
CA TRP A 13 15.39 -30.25 -13.17
C TRP A 13 15.25 -31.60 -13.91
N GLU A 14 16.30 -32.43 -13.91
CA GLU A 14 16.42 -33.69 -14.68
C GLU A 14 16.51 -34.94 -13.80
N ASN A 15 16.27 -34.80 -12.49
CA ASN A 15 16.30 -35.91 -11.54
C ASN A 15 15.05 -36.81 -11.68
N ASP A 16 15.23 -38.13 -11.58
CA ASP A 16 14.18 -39.16 -11.72
C ASP A 16 12.94 -38.96 -10.81
N ASN A 17 13.09 -38.22 -9.71
CA ASN A 17 12.03 -37.97 -8.73
C ASN A 17 11.33 -36.60 -8.90
N ASN A 18 11.71 -35.77 -9.88
CA ASN A 18 11.17 -34.42 -10.13
C ASN A 18 10.99 -33.55 -8.87
N GLY A 19 11.90 -33.72 -7.90
CA GLY A 19 11.85 -33.04 -6.60
C GLY A 19 13.08 -32.17 -6.39
N TYR A 20 12.88 -30.98 -5.80
CA TYR A 20 13.96 -30.04 -5.50
C TYR A 20 13.71 -29.33 -4.15
N THR A 21 14.78 -28.91 -3.48
CA THR A 21 14.69 -28.26 -2.17
C THR A 21 15.36 -26.89 -2.20
N PHE A 22 14.61 -25.84 -1.87
CA PHE A 22 15.12 -24.49 -1.66
C PHE A 22 15.33 -24.19 -0.18
N ASP A 23 16.34 -23.38 0.15
CA ASP A 23 16.42 -22.75 1.47
C ASP A 23 15.37 -21.63 1.57
N LYS A 24 14.68 -21.51 2.70
CA LYS A 24 13.62 -20.51 2.92
C LYS A 24 14.10 -19.06 2.75
N SER A 25 15.40 -18.80 2.97
CA SER A 25 16.02 -17.49 2.70
C SER A 25 16.06 -17.12 1.21
N ARG A 26 15.87 -18.09 0.31
CA ARG A 26 15.91 -17.92 -1.16
C ARG A 26 14.52 -17.83 -1.77
N PHE A 27 13.49 -18.04 -0.96
CA PHE A 27 12.11 -17.92 -1.37
C PHE A 27 11.67 -16.46 -1.35
N LEU A 28 11.06 -16.03 -2.46
CA LEU A 28 10.66 -14.65 -2.75
C LEU A 28 11.83 -13.67 -2.95
N GLU A 29 13.04 -14.18 -3.16
CA GLU A 29 14.15 -13.33 -3.59
C GLU A 29 13.78 -12.72 -4.95
N TYR A 30 14.06 -11.43 -5.15
CA TYR A 30 13.74 -10.69 -6.38
C TYR A 30 12.25 -10.62 -6.78
N THR A 31 11.37 -11.02 -5.86
CA THR A 31 9.93 -10.80 -5.95
C THR A 31 9.60 -9.39 -5.48
N THR A 32 8.72 -8.68 -6.19
CA THR A 32 8.27 -7.35 -5.74
C THR A 32 7.66 -7.44 -4.34
N ASP A 33 7.92 -6.48 -3.47
CA ASP A 33 7.51 -6.54 -2.06
C ASP A 33 6.01 -6.81 -1.87
N SER A 34 5.16 -6.34 -2.78
CA SER A 34 3.71 -6.60 -2.80
C SER A 34 3.33 -8.06 -3.13
N VAL A 35 4.12 -8.74 -3.96
CA VAL A 35 3.93 -10.16 -4.30
C VAL A 35 4.59 -11.02 -3.23
N ALA A 36 5.75 -10.61 -2.71
CA ALA A 36 6.47 -11.32 -1.66
C ALA A 36 5.64 -11.37 -0.37
N ALA A 37 5.05 -10.24 0.04
CA ALA A 37 4.21 -10.18 1.22
C ALA A 37 3.03 -11.18 1.17
N ARG A 38 2.40 -11.34 0.00
CA ARG A 38 1.27 -12.26 -0.23
C ARG A 38 1.64 -13.75 -0.13
N HIS A 39 2.89 -14.10 -0.41
CA HIS A 39 3.32 -15.50 -0.49
C HIS A 39 4.32 -15.87 0.62
N LYS A 40 4.68 -14.94 1.50
CA LYS A 40 5.72 -15.09 2.54
C LYS A 40 5.41 -16.21 3.54
N HIS A 41 4.14 -16.43 3.83
CA HIS A 41 3.67 -17.51 4.68
C HIS A 41 3.06 -18.59 3.80
N LEU A 42 3.65 -19.80 3.82
CA LEU A 42 3.17 -20.96 3.06
C LEU A 42 1.94 -21.59 3.73
N THR A 43 0.84 -20.83 3.82
CA THR A 43 -0.46 -21.36 4.22
C THR A 43 -1.01 -22.29 3.13
N SER A 44 -2.00 -23.12 3.46
CA SER A 44 -2.61 -24.06 2.50
C SER A 44 -3.13 -23.35 1.24
N ASP A 45 -3.71 -22.15 1.38
CA ASP A 45 -4.23 -21.37 0.26
C ASP A 45 -3.11 -20.82 -0.64
N VAL A 46 -1.99 -20.39 -0.03
CA VAL A 46 -0.80 -19.91 -0.76
C VAL A 46 -0.14 -21.07 -1.51
N ILE A 47 -0.07 -22.25 -0.89
CA ILE A 47 0.47 -23.46 -1.53
C ILE A 47 -0.39 -23.84 -2.75
N GLU A 48 -1.71 -23.80 -2.64
CA GLU A 48 -2.60 -24.05 -3.78
C GLU A 48 -2.44 -22.99 -4.88
N ALA A 49 -2.28 -21.72 -4.51
CA ALA A 49 -2.01 -20.64 -5.44
C ALA A 49 -0.68 -20.84 -6.20
N LEU A 50 0.41 -21.15 -5.49
CA LEU A 50 1.73 -21.41 -6.09
C LEU A 50 1.70 -22.58 -7.08
N LYS A 51 0.93 -23.63 -6.78
CA LYS A 51 0.72 -24.78 -7.67
C LYS A 51 -0.10 -24.43 -8.91
N SER A 52 -1.00 -23.46 -8.80
CA SER A 52 -1.81 -22.98 -9.93
C SER A 52 -1.02 -22.11 -10.93
N TYR A 53 0.14 -21.61 -10.53
CA TYR A 53 0.94 -20.72 -11.38
C TYR A 53 1.85 -21.49 -12.33
N PRO A 54 1.92 -21.09 -13.61
CA PRO A 54 2.93 -21.61 -14.52
C PRO A 54 4.31 -21.26 -13.99
N THR A 55 5.27 -22.16 -14.19
CA THR A 55 6.61 -22.07 -13.58
C THR A 55 7.68 -22.17 -14.65
N ILE A 56 8.62 -21.21 -14.64
CA ILE A 56 9.86 -21.27 -15.40
C ILE A 56 10.91 -21.95 -14.52
N PHE A 57 11.46 -23.04 -15.02
CA PHE A 57 12.58 -23.76 -14.45
C PHE A 57 13.83 -23.40 -15.24
N ALA A 58 14.75 -22.65 -14.62
CA ALA A 58 15.98 -22.17 -15.22
C ALA A 58 17.20 -22.63 -14.42
N TYR A 59 18.34 -22.69 -15.08
CA TYR A 59 19.65 -22.82 -14.42
C TYR A 59 20.33 -21.46 -14.34
N GLU A 60 21.34 -21.32 -13.49
CA GLU A 60 22.19 -20.13 -13.50
C GLU A 60 23.00 -20.05 -14.80
N GLY A 61 23.01 -18.88 -15.46
CA GLY A 61 23.65 -18.66 -16.76
C GLY A 61 22.69 -18.74 -17.96
N ASP A 62 23.22 -19.15 -19.11
CA ASP A 62 22.52 -19.08 -20.42
C ASP A 62 21.96 -20.43 -20.88
N GLU A 63 21.72 -21.34 -19.93
CA GLU A 63 21.18 -22.67 -20.21
C GLU A 63 19.70 -22.63 -20.64
N PRO A 64 19.22 -23.61 -21.42
CA PRO A 64 17.81 -23.68 -21.82
C PRO A 64 16.85 -23.79 -20.63
N VAL A 65 15.73 -23.07 -20.70
CA VAL A 65 14.71 -23.08 -19.66
C VAL A 65 13.57 -24.04 -20.00
N ARG A 66 12.89 -24.56 -18.96
CA ARG A 66 11.70 -25.39 -19.12
C ARG A 66 10.48 -24.76 -18.45
N ILE A 67 9.30 -25.15 -18.91
CA ILE A 67 8.02 -24.64 -18.39
C ILE A 67 7.21 -25.81 -17.84
N GLY A 68 6.61 -25.60 -16.69
CA GLY A 68 5.76 -26.60 -16.05
C GLY A 68 4.93 -26.01 -14.92
N TYR A 69 4.48 -26.90 -14.02
CA TYR A 69 3.73 -26.55 -12.83
C TYR A 69 4.30 -27.25 -11.60
N LEU A 70 4.07 -26.67 -10.44
CA LEU A 70 4.40 -27.31 -9.16
C LEU A 70 3.26 -28.28 -8.78
N THR A 71 3.61 -29.51 -8.45
CA THR A 71 2.66 -30.54 -8.03
C THR A 71 2.59 -30.66 -6.51
N LEU A 72 3.70 -30.36 -5.81
CA LEU A 72 3.79 -30.35 -4.36
C LEU A 72 4.65 -29.19 -3.89
N VAL A 73 4.24 -28.53 -2.80
CA VAL A 73 5.07 -27.57 -2.06
C VAL A 73 4.90 -27.88 -0.58
N ARG A 74 6.01 -28.14 0.13
CA ARG A 74 6.00 -28.50 1.55
C ARG A 74 7.10 -27.76 2.30
N GLU A 75 6.70 -27.05 3.35
CA GLU A 75 7.64 -26.43 4.28
C GLU A 75 8.21 -27.47 5.26
N GLN A 76 9.53 -27.56 5.33
CA GLN A 76 10.28 -28.42 6.25
C GLN A 76 11.29 -27.56 7.04
N GLY A 77 10.79 -26.85 8.05
CA GLY A 77 11.62 -26.00 8.92
C GLY A 77 12.27 -24.83 8.17
N ARG A 78 13.56 -24.94 7.83
CA ARG A 78 14.31 -23.91 7.08
C ARG A 78 14.37 -24.16 5.57
N GLN A 79 13.78 -25.26 5.11
CA GLN A 79 13.79 -25.68 3.71
C GLN A 79 12.37 -25.78 3.17
N ILE A 80 12.21 -25.51 1.87
CA ILE A 80 10.98 -25.67 1.13
C ILE A 80 11.22 -26.75 0.08
N TYR A 81 10.54 -27.88 0.23
CA TYR A 81 10.57 -28.99 -0.71
C TYR A 81 9.48 -28.79 -1.76
N ILE A 82 9.83 -28.95 -3.02
CA ILE A 82 8.90 -28.89 -4.15
C ILE A 82 8.98 -30.15 -5.01
N GLU A 83 7.86 -30.52 -5.59
CA GLU A 83 7.79 -31.44 -6.73
C GLU A 83 7.16 -30.72 -7.91
N PHE A 84 7.57 -31.07 -9.13
CA PHE A 84 7.12 -30.39 -10.34
C PHE A 84 6.86 -31.35 -11.50
N GLU A 85 6.12 -30.88 -12.50
CA GLU A 85 5.85 -31.58 -13.75
C GLU A 85 5.99 -30.61 -14.93
N PHE A 86 6.69 -31.04 -15.99
CA PHE A 86 6.88 -30.22 -17.19
C PHE A 86 5.68 -30.34 -18.14
N LEU A 87 5.45 -29.29 -18.92
CA LEU A 87 4.55 -29.35 -20.06
C LEU A 87 5.20 -30.19 -21.17
N GLY A 88 4.77 -31.44 -21.33
CA GLY A 88 5.35 -32.38 -22.29
C GLY A 88 5.32 -31.94 -23.76
N ASP A 89 4.41 -31.02 -24.11
CA ASP A 89 4.29 -30.46 -25.47
C ASP A 89 5.21 -29.24 -25.73
N VAL A 90 6.01 -28.82 -24.74
CA VAL A 90 6.91 -27.65 -24.84
C VAL A 90 8.37 -28.12 -24.74
N PRO A 91 9.16 -28.04 -25.83
CA PRO A 91 10.58 -28.35 -25.77
C PRO A 91 11.33 -27.31 -24.92
N PRO A 92 12.54 -27.64 -24.40
CA PRO A 92 13.39 -26.66 -23.72
C PRO A 92 13.60 -25.42 -24.60
N ILE A 93 13.35 -24.24 -24.03
CA ILE A 93 13.44 -22.97 -24.74
C ILE A 93 14.86 -22.42 -24.55
N PRO A 94 15.64 -22.19 -25.62
CA PRO A 94 16.96 -21.59 -25.52
C PRO A 94 16.91 -20.22 -24.84
N PHE A 95 17.91 -19.89 -24.02
CA PHE A 95 17.94 -18.64 -23.27
C PHE A 95 17.93 -17.40 -24.18
N ASP A 96 18.58 -17.47 -25.35
CA ASP A 96 18.58 -16.43 -26.39
C ASP A 96 17.17 -16.00 -26.85
N GLN A 97 16.16 -16.87 -26.67
CA GLN A 97 14.77 -16.58 -27.02
C GLN A 97 13.99 -15.96 -25.85
N ILE A 98 14.44 -16.19 -24.61
CA ILE A 98 13.90 -15.60 -23.38
C ILE A 98 14.53 -14.22 -23.13
N GLU A 99 15.80 -14.03 -23.49
CA GLU A 99 16.56 -12.80 -23.27
C GLU A 99 15.82 -11.53 -23.74
N PRO A 100 15.22 -11.48 -24.96
CA PRO A 100 14.48 -10.31 -25.44
C PRO A 100 13.17 -10.06 -24.67
N LEU A 101 12.69 -11.05 -23.91
CA LEU A 101 11.46 -11.00 -23.13
C LEU A 101 11.71 -10.66 -21.66
N ARG A 102 12.96 -10.62 -21.19
CA ARG A 102 13.34 -10.39 -19.78
C ARG A 102 12.73 -9.11 -19.21
N THR A 103 12.91 -7.98 -19.87
CA THR A 103 12.32 -6.68 -19.46
C THR A 103 10.80 -6.75 -19.40
N SER A 104 10.20 -7.49 -20.33
CA SER A 104 8.75 -7.63 -20.40
C SER A 104 8.19 -8.58 -19.36
N LEU A 105 8.99 -9.54 -18.88
CA LEU A 105 8.63 -10.56 -17.89
C LEU A 105 9.11 -10.19 -16.47
N ASP A 106 9.65 -8.98 -16.28
CA ASP A 106 10.23 -8.49 -15.03
C ASP A 106 11.39 -9.36 -14.49
N ILE A 107 12.21 -9.89 -15.40
CA ILE A 107 13.44 -10.63 -15.09
C ILE A 107 14.63 -9.68 -15.19
N ARG A 108 15.33 -9.43 -14.07
CA ARG A 108 16.46 -8.47 -14.03
C ARG A 108 17.73 -9.08 -14.64
N ASP A 109 18.66 -8.21 -15.08
CA ASP A 109 19.89 -8.62 -15.78
C ASP A 109 20.78 -9.58 -14.97
N TRP A 110 20.82 -9.41 -13.66
CA TRP A 110 21.64 -10.19 -12.71
C TRP A 110 20.87 -11.33 -12.01
N GLU A 111 19.57 -11.45 -12.26
CA GLU A 111 18.69 -12.42 -11.55
C GLU A 111 19.04 -13.87 -11.89
N MET A 112 19.62 -14.13 -13.08
CA MET A 112 20.06 -15.46 -13.51
C MET A 112 21.40 -15.91 -12.92
N ASN A 113 22.05 -15.10 -12.09
CA ASN A 113 23.38 -15.40 -11.54
C ASN A 113 23.34 -15.94 -10.11
N ARG A 114 22.16 -16.31 -9.60
CA ARG A 114 21.99 -16.79 -8.23
C ARG A 114 20.74 -17.64 -8.06
N THR A 115 20.89 -18.71 -7.29
CA THR A 115 19.82 -19.65 -6.97
C THR A 115 18.76 -18.96 -6.12
N HIS A 116 17.54 -18.93 -6.63
CA HIS A 116 16.40 -18.30 -5.96
C HIS A 116 15.06 -18.79 -6.51
N TRP A 117 14.00 -18.48 -5.77
CA TRP A 117 12.62 -18.61 -6.21
C TRP A 117 11.95 -17.25 -6.15
N ALA A 118 11.60 -16.69 -7.31
CA ALA A 118 10.81 -15.47 -7.44
C ALA A 118 9.38 -15.74 -7.90
N ILE A 119 8.45 -14.87 -7.53
CA ILE A 119 7.09 -14.83 -8.07
C ILE A 119 6.93 -13.52 -8.82
N LYS A 120 6.43 -13.59 -10.05
CA LYS A 120 6.32 -12.42 -10.92
C LYS A 120 4.85 -12.16 -11.25
N ASP A 121 4.43 -10.91 -11.16
CA ASP A 121 3.05 -10.48 -11.40
C ASP A 121 2.79 -10.19 -12.88
N ASP A 122 3.03 -11.21 -13.72
CA ASP A 122 2.78 -11.14 -15.17
C ASP A 122 2.14 -12.44 -15.70
N GLU A 123 1.61 -12.38 -16.92
CA GLU A 123 0.97 -13.48 -17.64
C GLU A 123 1.97 -14.17 -18.57
N LEU A 124 2.61 -15.24 -18.07
CA LEU A 124 3.67 -15.95 -18.78
C LEU A 124 3.19 -16.66 -20.05
N LEU A 125 2.17 -17.51 -19.96
CA LEU A 125 1.74 -18.37 -21.07
C LEU A 125 1.21 -17.59 -22.28
N PRO A 126 0.34 -16.55 -22.13
CA PRO A 126 -0.12 -15.77 -23.28
C PRO A 126 1.01 -15.03 -24.00
N ARG A 127 2.06 -14.61 -23.27
CA ARG A 127 3.20 -13.90 -23.85
C ARG A 127 4.13 -14.82 -24.63
N LEU A 128 4.38 -16.01 -24.12
CA LEU A 128 5.16 -17.03 -24.82
C LEU A 128 4.42 -17.57 -26.05
N ALA A 129 3.10 -17.74 -25.96
CA ALA A 129 2.28 -18.16 -27.10
C ALA A 129 2.27 -17.11 -28.22
N LYS A 130 2.21 -15.81 -27.88
CA LYS A 130 2.30 -14.70 -28.85
C LYS A 130 3.62 -14.64 -29.61
N LYS A 131 4.68 -15.22 -29.06
CA LYS A 131 6.01 -15.31 -29.67
C LYS A 131 6.29 -16.67 -30.33
N GLU A 132 5.27 -17.53 -30.42
CA GLU A 132 5.36 -18.88 -30.99
C GLU A 132 6.37 -19.79 -30.27
N LEU A 133 6.72 -19.46 -29.01
CA LEU A 133 7.67 -20.23 -28.19
C LEU A 133 7.01 -21.42 -27.49
N ILE A 134 5.68 -21.40 -27.36
CA ILE A 134 4.87 -22.53 -26.89
C ILE A 134 3.70 -22.73 -27.85
N PRO A 135 3.18 -23.97 -27.96
CA PRO A 135 1.98 -24.22 -28.76
C PRO A 135 0.81 -23.33 -28.33
N ALA A 136 0.06 -22.77 -29.29
CA ALA A 136 -1.02 -21.81 -29.02
C ALA A 136 -2.12 -22.35 -28.06
N HIS A 137 -2.32 -23.68 -28.03
CA HIS A 137 -3.27 -24.35 -27.14
C HIS A 137 -2.79 -24.43 -25.67
N CYS A 138 -1.50 -24.22 -25.39
CA CYS A 138 -0.94 -24.08 -24.04
C CYS A 138 -1.16 -22.67 -23.47
N GLY A 139 -1.47 -21.68 -24.32
CA GLY A 139 -1.77 -20.29 -23.94
C GLY A 139 -3.22 -20.06 -23.51
N GLU A 140 -4.10 -21.06 -23.65
CA GLU A 140 -5.48 -20.98 -23.17
C GLU A 140 -5.56 -21.32 -21.67
N PRO A 141 -6.16 -20.46 -20.83
CA PRO A 141 -6.24 -20.69 -19.40
C PRO A 141 -7.12 -21.90 -19.08
N LYS A 142 -6.51 -23.04 -18.75
CA LYS A 142 -7.16 -24.13 -18.00
C LYS A 142 -7.25 -23.72 -16.54
N VAL A 143 -8.31 -22.99 -16.18
CA VAL A 143 -9.06 -23.09 -14.91
C VAL A 143 -10.21 -22.08 -14.95
N LYS A 144 -11.42 -22.62 -14.83
CA LYS A 144 -12.64 -21.87 -14.58
C LYS A 144 -12.48 -21.13 -13.25
N LYS A 145 -12.69 -19.82 -13.25
CA LYS A 145 -12.83 -18.98 -12.06
C LYS A 145 -13.83 -19.62 -11.07
N SER A 146 -13.32 -20.35 -10.09
CA SER A 146 -14.08 -20.70 -8.89
C SER A 146 -14.04 -19.49 -7.96
N SER A 147 -15.04 -18.64 -8.12
CA SER A 147 -15.69 -17.85 -7.07
C SER A 147 -14.92 -17.66 -5.76
N VAL A 148 -14.05 -16.64 -5.71
CA VAL A 148 -13.88 -15.84 -4.50
C VAL A 148 -14.75 -14.61 -4.68
N SER A 149 -15.93 -14.66 -4.08
CA SER A 149 -16.92 -13.60 -4.09
C SER A 149 -16.52 -12.50 -3.11
N THR A 150 -15.85 -11.47 -3.62
CA THR A 150 -15.88 -10.14 -2.99
C THR A 150 -16.13 -9.10 -4.08
N ILE A 151 -17.03 -8.17 -3.75
CA ILE A 151 -17.81 -7.30 -4.63
C ILE A 151 -16.91 -6.27 -5.34
N ASN A 152 -16.20 -6.68 -6.38
CA ASN A 152 -15.80 -5.78 -7.45
C ASN A 152 -16.88 -5.82 -8.52
N LYS A 153 -18.08 -5.32 -8.19
CA LYS A 153 -18.96 -4.83 -9.25
C LYS A 153 -18.15 -3.77 -9.98
N SER A 154 -17.88 -3.98 -11.26
CA SER A 154 -17.39 -2.94 -12.15
C SER A 154 -18.48 -1.85 -12.26
N LEU A 155 -18.59 -1.02 -11.23
CA LEU A 155 -19.50 0.10 -11.17
C LEU A 155 -18.98 1.14 -12.15
N ALA A 156 -19.82 1.49 -13.13
CA ALA A 156 -19.57 2.63 -13.99
C ALA A 156 -19.24 3.86 -13.13
N ALA A 157 -18.29 4.67 -13.61
CA ALA A 157 -17.92 5.90 -12.92
C ALA A 157 -19.16 6.79 -12.74
N LYS A 158 -19.33 7.31 -11.52
CA LYS A 158 -20.41 8.25 -11.21
C LYS A 158 -20.04 9.60 -11.82
N ARG A 159 -20.92 10.09 -12.69
CA ARG A 159 -20.74 11.33 -13.48
C ARG A 159 -21.63 12.48 -13.00
N SER A 160 -22.31 12.31 -11.88
CA SER A 160 -23.14 13.34 -11.25
C SER A 160 -23.09 13.21 -9.73
N LEU A 161 -23.30 14.32 -9.04
CA LEU A 161 -23.39 14.40 -7.60
C LEU A 161 -24.52 13.52 -7.06
N GLN A 162 -25.70 13.55 -7.72
CA GLN A 162 -26.83 12.72 -7.32
C GLN A 162 -26.47 11.22 -7.34
N GLY A 163 -25.87 10.74 -8.44
CA GLY A 163 -25.50 9.33 -8.56
C GLY A 163 -24.41 8.91 -7.56
N PHE A 164 -23.56 9.85 -7.15
CA PHE A 164 -22.61 9.65 -6.07
C PHE A 164 -23.32 9.52 -4.71
N ILE A 165 -24.20 10.46 -4.37
CA ILE A 165 -24.96 10.45 -3.12
C ILE A 165 -25.79 9.17 -2.98
N GLU A 166 -26.47 8.74 -4.05
CA GLU A 166 -27.22 7.48 -4.06
C GLU A 166 -26.32 6.27 -3.74
N SER A 167 -25.07 6.29 -4.19
CA SER A 167 -24.11 5.21 -3.92
C SER A 167 -23.62 5.23 -2.46
N VAL A 168 -23.42 6.43 -1.91
CA VAL A 168 -23.01 6.60 -0.50
C VAL A 168 -24.14 6.21 0.45
N LEU A 169 -25.38 6.64 0.18
CA LEU A 169 -26.54 6.32 1.01
C LEU A 169 -27.00 4.86 0.85
N GLY A 170 -26.77 4.26 -0.32
CA GLY A 170 -27.06 2.85 -0.58
C GLY A 170 -26.06 1.88 0.03
N ALA A 171 -24.87 2.35 0.42
CA ALA A 171 -23.90 1.55 1.15
C ALA A 171 -24.39 1.39 2.60
N GLN A 172 -24.81 0.18 2.98
CA GLN A 172 -25.26 -0.09 4.34
C GLN A 172 -24.14 0.19 5.33
N THR A 173 -24.44 0.99 6.35
CA THR A 173 -23.57 1.16 7.51
C THR A 173 -23.73 -0.07 8.40
N GLU A 174 -22.68 -0.89 8.50
CA GLU A 174 -22.65 -1.98 9.48
C GLU A 174 -22.76 -1.40 10.90
N GLN A 175 -23.62 -1.95 11.74
CA GLN A 175 -23.70 -1.54 13.15
C GLN A 175 -22.34 -1.74 13.83
N GLY A 176 -21.91 -0.76 14.62
CA GLY A 176 -20.59 -0.77 15.29
C GLY A 176 -19.45 -0.17 14.47
N TYR A 177 -19.69 0.23 13.22
CA TYR A 177 -18.71 0.93 12.39
C TYR A 177 -18.99 2.44 12.30
N GLU A 178 -17.96 3.19 11.97
CA GLU A 178 -18.01 4.59 11.57
C GLU A 178 -17.39 4.72 10.16
N VAL A 179 -17.98 5.59 9.34
CA VAL A 179 -17.59 5.73 7.93
C VAL A 179 -16.75 6.99 7.74
N PHE A 180 -15.64 6.81 7.03
CA PHE A 180 -14.78 7.90 6.58
C PHE A 180 -14.58 7.82 5.07
N PHE A 181 -14.17 8.93 4.48
CA PHE A 181 -14.02 9.10 3.04
C PHE A 181 -12.68 9.75 2.71
N ARG A 182 -12.13 9.42 1.55
CA ARG A 182 -10.96 10.12 0.98
C ARG A 182 -11.11 10.25 -0.53
N GLY A 183 -10.83 11.43 -1.06
CA GLY A 183 -10.83 11.69 -2.50
C GLY A 183 -9.46 11.49 -3.11
N HIS A 184 -9.37 10.68 -4.16
CA HIS A 184 -8.21 10.57 -5.03
C HIS A 184 -8.54 11.13 -6.41
N ALA A 185 -7.71 12.06 -6.88
CA ALA A 185 -7.85 12.63 -8.22
C ALA A 185 -7.54 11.59 -9.32
N SER A 186 -6.76 10.55 -9.03
CA SER A 186 -6.47 9.47 -9.97
C SER A 186 -6.55 8.12 -9.28
N LYS A 187 -7.02 7.11 -10.01
CA LYS A 187 -7.00 5.71 -9.56
C LYS A 187 -5.59 5.16 -9.38
N SER A 188 -4.59 5.81 -9.98
CA SER A 188 -3.18 5.43 -9.81
C SER A 188 -2.63 5.79 -8.44
N PHE A 189 -3.34 6.61 -7.66
CA PHE A 189 -2.89 7.06 -6.35
C PHE A 189 -2.99 5.94 -5.32
N LYS A 190 -1.85 5.66 -4.68
CA LYS A 190 -1.76 4.69 -3.58
C LYS A 190 -2.33 5.26 -2.28
N LEU A 191 -2.87 4.38 -1.44
CA LEU A 191 -3.34 4.66 -0.08
C LEU A 191 -2.17 4.72 0.91
N GLU A 192 -1.21 5.59 0.64
CA GLU A 192 0.00 5.71 1.45
C GLU A 192 0.26 7.19 1.84
N PRO A 193 0.69 7.45 3.08
CA PRO A 193 1.17 8.76 3.50
C PRO A 193 2.33 9.26 2.66
N SER A 194 2.49 10.57 2.60
CA SER A 194 3.51 11.24 1.78
C SER A 194 4.94 10.81 2.13
N VAL A 195 5.24 10.50 3.38
CA VAL A 195 6.59 10.06 3.80
C VAL A 195 6.97 8.68 3.24
N PHE A 196 5.98 7.82 3.00
CA PHE A 196 6.19 6.46 2.48
C PHE A 196 6.12 6.37 0.96
N ARG A 197 5.93 7.50 0.26
CA ARG A 197 5.92 7.51 -1.21
C ARG A 197 7.30 7.24 -1.77
N THR A 198 7.33 6.47 -2.86
CA THR A 198 8.55 6.13 -3.58
C THR A 198 8.62 6.79 -4.96
N ASN A 199 9.83 6.96 -5.48
CA ASN A 199 10.04 7.30 -6.88
C ASN A 199 9.75 6.08 -7.79
N LYS A 200 9.92 6.25 -9.11
CA LYS A 200 9.74 5.16 -10.09
C LYS A 200 10.76 4.01 -9.93
N GLN A 201 11.88 4.26 -9.26
CA GLN A 201 12.95 3.29 -9.00
C GLN A 201 12.70 2.50 -7.70
N GLY A 202 11.70 2.90 -6.90
CA GLY A 202 11.36 2.26 -5.63
C GLY A 202 11.99 2.92 -4.39
N ASP A 203 12.77 3.99 -4.55
CA ASP A 203 13.39 4.68 -3.41
C ASP A 203 12.40 5.61 -2.71
N PHE A 204 12.41 5.59 -1.38
CA PHE A 204 11.61 6.52 -0.58
C PHE A 204 12.05 7.96 -0.80
N LEU A 205 11.08 8.85 -1.00
CA LEU A 205 11.34 10.27 -1.26
C LEU A 205 11.77 11.03 0.00
N TYR A 206 11.16 10.73 1.14
CA TYR A 206 11.33 11.52 2.38
C TYR A 206 11.64 10.67 3.62
N ARG A 207 11.39 9.36 3.59
CA ARG A 207 11.50 8.46 4.77
C ARG A 207 12.84 8.58 5.49
N GLN A 208 13.94 8.67 4.74
CA GLN A 208 15.30 8.75 5.29
C GLN A 208 15.52 10.02 6.14
N GLU A 209 14.86 11.12 5.79
CA GLU A 209 15.04 12.44 6.41
C GLU A 209 13.81 12.88 7.24
N GLU A 210 12.86 11.97 7.52
CA GLU A 210 11.61 12.30 8.21
C GLU A 210 11.83 13.07 9.53
N GLN A 211 12.74 12.57 10.36
CA GLN A 211 13.07 13.17 11.66
C GLN A 211 13.70 14.55 11.51
N ARG A 212 14.51 14.74 10.47
CA ARG A 212 15.11 16.04 10.18
C ARG A 212 14.07 17.03 9.68
N LEU A 213 13.20 16.62 8.75
CA LEU A 213 12.07 17.43 8.27
C LEU A 213 11.19 17.91 9.43
N TYR A 214 10.87 16.99 10.35
CA TYR A 214 10.11 17.31 11.56
C TYR A 214 10.82 18.38 12.41
N GLN A 215 12.12 18.24 12.66
CA GLN A 215 12.89 19.18 13.48
C GLN A 215 13.07 20.55 12.83
N GLU A 216 13.45 20.59 11.55
CA GLU A 216 13.70 21.85 10.82
C GLU A 216 12.44 22.72 10.81
N LEU A 217 11.26 22.13 10.55
CA LEU A 217 10.02 22.89 10.53
C LEU A 217 9.64 23.41 11.94
N LEU A 218 9.88 22.58 12.97
CA LEU A 218 9.62 22.95 14.37
C LEU A 218 10.53 24.09 14.86
N VAL A 219 11.81 24.06 14.48
CA VAL A 219 12.78 25.13 14.81
C VAL A 219 12.43 26.42 14.07
N ALA A 220 12.14 26.32 12.77
CA ALA A 220 11.88 27.49 11.93
C ALA A 220 10.59 28.25 12.31
N ASN A 221 9.60 27.58 12.91
CA ASN A 221 8.28 28.15 13.21
C ASN A 221 7.81 27.85 14.64
N SER A 222 8.74 27.91 15.61
CA SER A 222 8.50 27.50 16.99
C SER A 222 7.28 28.16 17.66
N ASP A 223 6.97 29.41 17.30
CA ASP A 223 5.80 30.17 17.75
C ASP A 223 4.47 29.50 17.36
N GLN A 224 4.40 28.92 16.16
CA GLN A 224 3.19 28.26 15.67
C GLN A 224 2.92 26.92 16.36
N PHE A 225 3.96 26.27 16.91
CA PHE A 225 3.86 24.97 17.57
C PHE A 225 3.74 25.05 19.10
N GLN A 226 3.74 26.25 19.71
CA GLN A 226 3.77 26.42 21.17
C GLN A 226 2.61 25.72 21.90
N ASN A 227 1.43 25.68 21.28
CA ASN A 227 0.22 25.09 21.86
C ASN A 227 0.04 23.60 21.51
N ASP A 228 0.97 23.01 20.76
CA ASP A 228 0.87 21.61 20.34
C ASP A 228 1.49 20.70 21.41
N SER A 229 0.64 20.13 22.25
CA SER A 229 1.02 19.37 23.44
C SER A 229 1.66 18.00 23.14
N GLY A 230 1.37 17.41 21.98
CA GLY A 230 1.84 16.07 21.62
C GLY A 230 2.33 16.00 20.18
N THR A 231 3.05 14.92 19.87
CA THR A 231 3.66 14.73 18.55
C THR A 231 2.60 14.62 17.44
N LEU A 232 1.44 14.02 17.71
CA LEU A 232 0.33 13.99 16.76
C LEU A 232 -0.13 15.41 16.36
N ASP A 233 -0.35 16.29 17.34
CA ASP A 233 -0.82 17.67 17.08
C ASP A 233 0.16 18.40 16.14
N ARG A 234 1.46 18.20 16.39
CA ARG A 234 2.52 18.74 15.54
C ARG A 234 2.47 18.14 14.14
N LEU A 235 2.41 16.82 13.99
CA LEU A 235 2.31 16.16 12.67
C LEU A 235 1.10 16.63 11.88
N VAL A 236 -0.05 16.81 12.53
CA VAL A 236 -1.27 17.33 11.92
C VAL A 236 -1.05 18.76 11.39
N ARG A 237 -0.39 19.63 12.17
CA ARG A 237 -0.02 20.98 11.72
C ARG A 237 1.01 20.95 10.59
N MET A 238 2.01 20.09 10.67
CA MET A 238 3.03 19.94 9.62
C MET A 238 2.38 19.50 8.30
N GLN A 239 1.47 18.52 8.33
CA GLN A 239 0.68 18.08 7.19
C GLN A 239 -0.25 19.18 6.64
N HIS A 240 -0.80 20.03 7.52
CA HIS A 240 -1.59 21.18 7.09
C HIS A 240 -0.78 22.12 6.17
N TYR A 241 0.51 22.31 6.47
CA TYR A 241 1.45 23.07 5.64
C TYR A 241 2.19 22.21 4.60
N SER A 242 1.64 21.03 4.28
CA SER A 242 2.11 20.12 3.23
C SER A 242 3.50 19.50 3.47
N LEU A 243 4.00 19.49 4.72
CA LEU A 243 5.18 18.70 5.05
C LEU A 243 4.85 17.21 4.88
N PRO A 244 5.74 16.39 4.30
CA PRO A 244 5.55 14.95 4.26
C PRO A 244 5.47 14.35 5.67
N THR A 245 4.42 13.57 5.96
CA THR A 245 4.25 12.92 7.27
C THR A 245 3.70 11.48 7.13
N ARG A 246 3.58 10.79 8.26
CA ARG A 246 2.98 9.44 8.44
C ARG A 246 1.45 9.46 8.48
N LEU A 247 0.83 10.63 8.32
CA LEU A 247 -0.62 10.80 8.36
C LEU A 247 -1.21 10.73 6.95
N LEU A 248 -2.37 10.10 6.84
CA LEU A 248 -3.20 10.11 5.64
C LEU A 248 -4.55 10.74 5.99
N ASP A 249 -4.90 11.84 5.33
CA ASP A 249 -6.16 12.54 5.61
C ASP A 249 -7.39 11.72 5.21
N ILE A 250 -8.37 11.65 6.11
CA ILE A 250 -9.69 11.12 5.84
C ILE A 250 -10.75 12.09 6.37
N THR A 251 -11.97 12.04 5.87
CA THR A 251 -13.05 12.95 6.27
C THR A 251 -14.33 12.18 6.55
N THR A 252 -15.13 12.64 7.51
CA THR A 252 -16.49 12.11 7.71
C THR A 252 -17.49 12.69 6.70
N ASN A 253 -17.10 13.70 5.91
CA ASN A 253 -17.95 14.33 4.92
C ASN A 253 -17.68 13.78 3.50
N PRO A 254 -18.61 13.01 2.90
CA PRO A 254 -18.41 12.41 1.58
C PRO A 254 -18.28 13.45 0.46
N LEU A 255 -18.87 14.64 0.61
CA LEU A 255 -18.80 15.69 -0.40
C LEU A 255 -17.44 16.39 -0.42
N ILE A 256 -16.77 16.48 0.73
CA ILE A 256 -15.39 16.97 0.81
C ILE A 256 -14.45 15.99 0.10
N ALA A 257 -14.63 14.68 0.32
CA ALA A 257 -13.88 13.66 -0.40
C ALA A 257 -14.15 13.72 -1.92
N LEU A 258 -15.41 13.90 -2.33
CA LEU A 258 -15.76 14.05 -3.75
C LEU A 258 -15.09 15.30 -4.37
N PHE A 259 -15.07 16.42 -3.66
CA PHE A 259 -14.37 17.62 -4.08
C PHE A 259 -12.88 17.34 -4.34
N PHE A 260 -12.19 16.65 -3.42
CA PHE A 260 -10.78 16.27 -3.60
C PHE A 260 -10.57 15.30 -4.77
N ALA A 261 -11.52 14.39 -5.02
CA ALA A 261 -11.46 13.51 -6.18
C ALA A 261 -11.61 14.26 -7.52
N CYS A 262 -12.28 15.42 -7.52
CA CYS A 262 -12.58 16.18 -8.74
C CYS A 262 -11.68 17.40 -8.97
N LYS A 263 -11.10 17.99 -7.92
CA LYS A 263 -10.35 19.26 -7.98
C LYS A 263 -9.20 19.23 -8.98
N GLU A 264 -8.52 18.09 -9.09
CA GLU A 264 -7.30 17.92 -9.89
C GLU A 264 -7.45 16.82 -10.96
N MET A 265 -6.54 16.83 -11.93
CA MET A 265 -6.45 15.83 -13.00
C MET A 265 -7.79 15.65 -13.73
N GLN A 266 -8.36 16.75 -14.24
CA GLN A 266 -9.70 16.80 -14.87
C GLN A 266 -9.91 15.76 -15.99
N SER A 267 -8.82 15.37 -16.68
CA SER A 267 -8.81 14.39 -17.77
C SER A 267 -8.81 12.93 -17.31
N GLU A 268 -8.51 12.66 -16.04
CA GLU A 268 -8.47 11.31 -15.47
C GLU A 268 -9.72 11.01 -14.64
N GLU A 269 -10.10 9.74 -14.56
CA GLU A 269 -11.13 9.31 -13.61
C GLU A 269 -10.57 9.32 -12.18
N GLY A 270 -11.28 9.98 -11.27
CA GLY A 270 -10.98 9.98 -9.86
C GLY A 270 -11.67 8.83 -9.13
N GLU A 271 -11.43 8.73 -7.84
CA GLU A 271 -12.16 7.82 -6.97
C GLU A 271 -12.37 8.41 -5.57
N VAL A 272 -13.48 8.03 -4.94
CA VAL A 272 -13.72 8.26 -3.52
C VAL A 272 -13.60 6.92 -2.82
N ILE A 273 -12.70 6.87 -1.86
CA ILE A 273 -12.42 5.71 -1.04
C ILE A 273 -13.27 5.83 0.21
N VAL A 274 -14.02 4.78 0.53
CA VAL A 274 -14.92 4.71 1.69
C VAL A 274 -14.33 3.73 2.68
N PHE A 275 -13.96 4.21 3.87
CA PHE A 275 -13.44 3.40 4.98
C PHE A 275 -14.56 3.12 5.97
N ASN A 276 -14.72 1.86 6.36
CA ASN A 276 -15.54 1.43 7.49
C ASN A 276 -14.59 1.03 8.62
N VAL A 277 -14.55 1.83 9.68
CA VAL A 277 -13.67 1.62 10.83
C VAL A 277 -14.52 1.18 12.02
N LYS A 278 -14.11 0.10 12.70
CA LYS A 278 -14.77 -0.30 13.97
C LYS A 278 -14.65 0.82 14.99
N ARG A 279 -15.76 1.20 15.63
CA ARG A 279 -15.79 2.33 16.58
C ARG A 279 -14.80 2.18 17.73
N ASP A 280 -14.63 0.95 18.24
CA ASP A 280 -13.73 0.65 19.36
C ASP A 280 -12.24 0.79 19.00
N GLU A 281 -11.92 0.77 17.71
CA GLU A 281 -10.55 0.94 17.21
C GLU A 281 -10.22 2.39 16.84
N ILE A 282 -11.21 3.28 16.85
CA ILE A 282 -10.99 4.71 16.65
C ILE A 282 -10.32 5.29 17.89
N ARG A 283 -9.12 5.83 17.70
CA ARG A 283 -8.34 6.45 18.77
C ARG A 283 -8.52 7.97 18.74
N TYR A 284 -8.25 8.58 19.88
CA TYR A 284 -8.26 10.02 20.07
C TYR A 284 -6.83 10.53 20.27
N PHE A 285 -6.65 11.84 20.13
CA PHE A 285 -5.34 12.50 20.19
C PHE A 285 -4.52 12.21 21.46
N ASP A 286 -5.18 11.85 22.56
CA ASP A 286 -4.59 11.58 23.87
C ASP A 286 -4.34 10.08 24.13
N SER A 287 -4.62 9.20 23.17
CA SER A 287 -4.37 7.76 23.30
C SER A 287 -2.88 7.42 23.36
N ASP A 288 -2.52 6.47 24.21
CA ASP A 288 -1.16 5.95 24.36
C ASP A 288 -0.62 5.32 23.08
N LEU A 289 -1.44 4.52 22.40
CA LEU A 289 -1.11 3.94 21.11
C LEU A 289 -0.81 5.02 20.05
N THR A 290 -1.56 6.11 20.06
CA THR A 290 -1.36 7.24 19.16
C THR A 290 -0.03 7.92 19.41
N SER A 291 0.34 8.11 20.68
CA SER A 291 1.67 8.60 21.09
C SER A 291 2.79 7.67 20.63
N CYS A 292 2.65 6.36 20.80
CA CYS A 292 3.64 5.38 20.37
C CYS A 292 3.95 5.50 18.87
N ILE A 293 2.91 5.52 18.03
CA ILE A 293 3.09 5.56 16.59
C ILE A 293 3.52 6.96 16.11
N ALA A 294 2.97 8.04 16.68
CA ALA A 294 3.32 9.40 16.25
C ALA A 294 4.79 9.72 16.54
N ASN A 295 5.33 9.28 17.68
CA ASN A 295 6.71 9.54 18.07
C ASN A 295 7.75 8.78 17.21
N LEU A 296 7.35 7.80 16.40
CA LEU A 296 8.23 7.21 15.39
C LEU A 296 8.77 8.26 14.40
N ALA A 297 8.02 9.32 14.11
CA ALA A 297 8.47 10.43 13.27
C ALA A 297 9.69 11.19 13.85
N ARG A 298 9.97 11.02 15.14
CA ARG A 298 11.08 11.66 15.85
C ARG A 298 12.33 10.76 15.94
N LEU A 299 12.22 9.49 15.58
CA LEU A 299 13.36 8.59 15.47
C LEU A 299 14.05 8.77 14.13
N THR A 300 15.38 8.66 14.12
CA THR A 300 16.12 8.62 12.85
C THR A 300 15.82 7.34 12.09
N GLU A 301 16.01 7.33 10.78
CA GLU A 301 15.86 6.12 9.97
C GLU A 301 16.80 4.99 10.45
N ALA A 302 18.00 5.33 10.90
CA ALA A 302 18.93 4.37 11.49
C ALA A 302 18.38 3.73 12.78
N ASP A 303 17.78 4.52 13.67
CA ASP A 303 17.16 4.02 14.89
C ASP A 303 16.02 3.05 14.55
N LYS A 304 15.14 3.43 13.61
CA LYS A 304 13.99 2.60 13.19
C LYS A 304 14.42 1.25 12.64
N ARG A 305 15.45 1.23 11.78
CA ARG A 305 15.99 -0.01 11.19
C ARG A 305 16.62 -0.96 12.21
N GLN A 306 17.06 -0.44 13.36
CA GLN A 306 17.63 -1.25 14.44
C GLN A 306 16.57 -1.88 15.34
N ILE A 307 15.29 -1.51 15.20
CA ILE A 307 14.20 -2.10 15.98
C ILE A 307 13.96 -3.53 15.49
N ASP A 308 14.34 -4.50 16.31
CA ASP A 308 13.97 -5.89 16.14
C ASP A 308 12.62 -6.14 16.84
N PHE A 309 11.57 -6.30 16.04
CA PHE A 309 10.20 -6.47 16.54
C PHE A 309 9.92 -7.88 17.09
N ASP A 310 10.77 -8.86 16.77
CA ASP A 310 10.59 -10.27 17.19
C ASP A 310 11.41 -10.60 18.46
N LYS A 311 12.19 -9.64 18.96
CA LYS A 311 13.02 -9.79 20.14
C LYS A 311 12.18 -9.89 21.41
N LYS A 312 12.50 -10.88 22.28
CA LYS A 312 11.83 -11.07 23.58
C LYS A 312 11.91 -9.83 24.47
N ASP A 313 13.10 -9.24 24.58
CA ASP A 313 13.34 -8.01 25.34
C ASP A 313 13.16 -6.78 24.45
N PHE A 314 11.98 -6.68 23.81
CA PHE A 314 11.68 -5.66 22.82
C PHE A 314 11.91 -4.24 23.36
N ASN A 315 11.42 -3.97 24.57
CA ASN A 315 11.47 -2.64 25.20
C ASN A 315 12.88 -2.23 25.61
N ASP A 316 13.82 -3.16 25.83
CA ASP A 316 15.18 -2.85 26.30
C ASP A 316 16.12 -2.41 25.17
N GLN A 317 15.65 -2.42 23.93
CA GLN A 317 16.43 -1.98 22.78
C GLN A 317 16.71 -0.47 22.83
N PRO A 318 17.93 -0.01 22.49
CA PRO A 318 18.28 1.42 22.53
C PRO A 318 17.32 2.31 21.73
N ALA A 319 16.89 1.87 20.55
CA ALA A 319 15.93 2.59 19.71
C ALA A 319 14.54 2.69 20.36
N VAL A 320 14.09 1.63 21.06
CA VAL A 320 12.79 1.60 21.75
C VAL A 320 12.83 2.41 23.04
N GLN A 321 13.95 2.42 23.77
CA GLN A 321 14.16 3.31 24.91
C GLN A 321 14.15 4.79 24.49
N LYS A 322 14.79 5.13 23.36
CA LYS A 322 14.73 6.49 22.80
C LYS A 322 13.30 6.90 22.41
N LEU A 323 12.53 5.96 21.85
CA LEU A 323 11.11 6.18 21.58
C LEU A 323 10.32 6.41 22.88
N LEU A 324 10.56 5.60 23.91
CA LEU A 324 9.95 5.73 25.22
C LEU A 324 10.24 7.10 25.85
N ASP A 325 11.47 7.60 25.73
CA ASP A 325 11.83 8.94 26.20
C ASP A 325 11.02 10.03 25.50
N PHE A 326 10.83 9.92 24.17
CA PHE A 326 10.01 10.85 23.42
C PHE A 326 8.54 10.81 23.84
N ILE A 327 7.99 9.61 24.10
CA ILE A 327 6.63 9.44 24.60
C ILE A 327 6.51 10.03 26.02
N LYS A 328 7.49 9.81 26.89
CA LYS A 328 7.46 10.34 28.27
C LYS A 328 7.60 11.84 28.36
N GLN A 329 8.28 12.47 27.40
CA GLN A 329 8.33 13.93 27.30
C GLN A 329 6.93 14.54 27.10
N GLU A 330 6.03 13.88 26.38
CA GLU A 330 4.63 14.31 26.23
C GLU A 330 3.69 13.70 27.29
N LYS A 331 4.01 12.50 27.80
CA LYS A 331 3.21 11.75 28.77
C LYS A 331 4.08 11.18 29.89
N PRO A 332 4.38 11.96 30.95
CA PRO A 332 5.26 11.52 32.03
C PRO A 332 4.80 10.23 32.75
N HIS A 333 3.50 9.93 32.72
CA HIS A 333 2.89 8.77 33.36
C HIS A 333 2.83 7.51 32.47
N PHE A 334 3.35 7.57 31.25
CA PHE A 334 3.34 6.44 30.33
C PHE A 334 4.12 5.25 30.91
N ARG A 335 3.52 4.05 30.86
CA ARG A 335 4.14 2.82 31.36
C ARG A 335 5.22 2.35 30.39
N ASN A 336 6.31 1.77 30.89
CA ASN A 336 7.45 1.32 30.07
C ASN A 336 7.16 0.03 29.28
N GLU A 337 5.97 -0.09 28.70
CA GLU A 337 5.47 -1.30 28.06
C GLU A 337 4.91 -0.93 26.68
N ILE A 338 5.81 -0.70 25.73
CA ILE A 338 5.44 -0.55 24.33
C ILE A 338 5.30 -1.95 23.73
N LYS A 339 4.18 -2.20 23.04
CA LYS A 339 3.98 -3.45 22.30
C LYS A 339 4.56 -3.31 20.90
N ALA A 340 5.34 -4.31 20.46
CA ALA A 340 5.98 -4.29 19.15
C ALA A 340 4.94 -4.26 18.00
N GLU A 341 3.85 -5.02 18.15
CA GLU A 341 2.74 -5.07 17.19
C GLU A 341 2.11 -3.69 16.95
N ASP A 342 1.95 -2.90 18.02
CA ASP A 342 1.30 -1.59 17.97
C ASP A 342 2.06 -0.59 17.09
N LEU A 343 3.39 -0.67 17.08
CA LEU A 343 4.23 0.22 16.25
C LEU A 343 4.12 -0.07 14.76
N ARG A 344 3.59 -1.22 14.34
CA ARG A 344 3.38 -1.61 12.93
C ARG A 344 1.93 -1.48 12.47
N ARG A 345 1.01 -1.04 13.34
CA ARG A 345 -0.42 -0.91 13.01
C ARG A 345 -0.72 0.38 12.27
N ILE A 346 -1.84 0.36 11.54
CA ILE A 346 -2.49 1.57 11.02
C ILE A 346 -3.68 1.86 11.91
N ILE A 347 -3.73 3.07 12.48
CA ILE A 347 -4.82 3.45 13.37
C ILE A 347 -5.60 4.64 12.81
N CYS A 348 -6.91 4.65 13.01
CA CYS A 348 -7.73 5.82 12.76
C CYS A 348 -7.73 6.72 14.00
N VAL A 349 -7.36 7.99 13.82
CA VAL A 349 -7.24 8.97 14.91
C VAL A 349 -8.07 10.21 14.62
N LYS A 350 -8.85 10.62 15.61
CA LYS A 350 -9.53 11.93 15.61
C LYS A 350 -8.66 12.94 16.36
N GLY A 351 -8.14 13.93 15.62
CA GLY A 351 -7.35 15.02 16.17
C GLY A 351 -8.22 16.10 16.84
N LYS A 352 -7.57 17.03 17.57
CA LYS A 352 -8.25 18.20 18.12
C LYS A 352 -8.72 19.14 17.01
N ARG A 353 -9.87 19.79 17.19
CA ARG A 353 -10.45 20.76 16.23
C ARG A 353 -9.83 22.16 16.39
N ASN A 354 -8.50 22.23 16.39
CA ASN A 354 -7.75 23.45 16.73
C ASN A 354 -7.37 24.29 15.50
N ASN A 355 -7.70 23.81 14.30
CA ASN A 355 -7.41 24.48 13.04
C ASN A 355 -8.69 24.58 12.21
N ASN A 356 -8.99 25.77 11.70
CA ASN A 356 -10.16 26.04 10.87
C ASN A 356 -10.30 25.07 9.69
N ARG A 357 -9.17 24.64 9.07
CA ARG A 357 -9.20 23.65 7.99
C ARG A 357 -9.71 22.27 8.45
N ILE A 358 -9.29 21.79 9.62
CA ILE A 358 -9.71 20.48 10.15
C ILE A 358 -11.20 20.51 10.49
N THR A 359 -11.67 21.62 11.07
CA THR A 359 -13.08 21.84 11.39
C THR A 359 -13.93 21.89 10.11
N SER A 360 -13.51 22.63 9.09
CA SER A 360 -14.22 22.71 7.79
C SER A 360 -14.22 21.40 7.02
N GLN A 361 -13.17 20.58 7.16
CA GLN A 361 -13.05 19.30 6.46
C GLN A 361 -13.65 18.13 7.23
N ALA A 362 -14.18 18.34 8.45
CA ALA A 362 -14.62 17.29 9.36
C ALA A 362 -13.59 16.13 9.44
N GLY A 363 -12.32 16.52 9.56
CA GLY A 363 -11.15 15.67 9.28
C GLY A 363 -10.83 14.70 10.41
N ALA A 364 -10.40 13.50 10.02
CA ALA A 364 -9.71 12.52 10.84
C ALA A 364 -8.47 12.04 10.07
N PHE A 365 -7.63 11.22 10.69
CA PHE A 365 -6.38 10.79 10.08
C PHE A 365 -6.19 9.29 10.24
N LEU A 366 -5.66 8.64 9.21
CA LEU A 366 -5.02 7.34 9.38
C LEU A 366 -3.55 7.60 9.70
N LEU A 367 -3.09 7.13 10.86
CA LEU A 367 -1.70 7.24 11.29
C LEU A 367 -1.04 5.88 11.07
N PHE A 368 0.02 5.87 10.26
CA PHE A 368 0.69 4.65 9.84
C PHE A 368 1.86 4.32 10.75
N GLY A 369 1.94 3.08 11.20
CA GLY A 369 3.09 2.48 11.87
C GLY A 369 4.29 2.28 10.95
N GLU A 370 5.37 1.76 11.54
CA GLU A 370 6.56 1.39 10.79
C GLU A 370 6.28 0.18 9.89
N ASP A 371 6.63 0.30 8.60
CA ASP A 371 6.34 -0.70 7.55
C ASP A 371 4.87 -1.13 7.47
N ALA A 372 3.95 -0.27 7.96
CA ALA A 372 2.54 -0.54 7.92
C ALA A 372 2.02 -0.40 6.48
N ILE A 373 1.49 -1.48 5.93
CA ILE A 373 0.90 -1.50 4.58
C ILE A 373 -0.61 -1.61 4.71
N PHE A 374 -1.33 -0.81 3.93
CA PHE A 374 -2.78 -0.87 3.85
C PHE A 374 -3.19 -2.10 3.02
N ASP A 375 -3.43 -3.22 3.71
CA ASP A 375 -3.88 -4.48 3.11
C ASP A 375 -5.24 -4.90 3.69
N GLU A 376 -6.13 -5.38 2.81
CA GLU A 376 -7.54 -5.70 3.09
C GLU A 376 -7.68 -6.95 3.99
N GLU A 377 -6.69 -7.85 3.96
CA GLU A 377 -6.73 -9.10 4.74
C GLU A 377 -6.12 -8.95 6.15
N THR A 378 -5.16 -8.05 6.34
CA THR A 378 -4.48 -7.85 7.64
C THR A 378 -5.10 -6.75 8.50
N ASN A 379 -5.78 -5.77 7.90
CA ASN A 379 -6.45 -4.68 8.63
C ASN A 379 -7.94 -5.02 8.88
N HIS A 380 -8.23 -6.07 9.64
CA HIS A 380 -9.60 -6.51 9.97
C HIS A 380 -10.47 -5.41 10.63
N ASP A 381 -9.86 -4.35 11.14
CA ASP A 381 -10.52 -3.24 11.83
C ASP A 381 -10.91 -2.09 10.90
N ILE A 382 -10.31 -2.02 9.72
CA ILE A 382 -10.53 -0.97 8.72
C ILE A 382 -10.80 -1.62 7.36
N LYS A 383 -12.08 -1.78 7.03
CA LYS A 383 -12.49 -2.22 5.69
C LYS A 383 -12.57 -1.00 4.79
N PHE A 384 -12.36 -1.15 3.49
CA PHE A 384 -12.63 -0.05 2.57
C PHE A 384 -13.19 -0.50 1.22
N SER A 385 -13.81 0.44 0.51
CA SER A 385 -14.31 0.24 -0.86
C SER A 385 -14.06 1.50 -1.69
N ARG A 386 -14.20 1.40 -3.01
CA ARG A 386 -13.91 2.49 -3.95
C ARG A 386 -15.12 2.83 -4.81
N ILE A 387 -15.45 4.12 -4.90
CA ILE A 387 -16.46 4.67 -5.79
C ILE A 387 -15.74 5.45 -6.89
N ARG A 388 -15.85 4.99 -8.14
CA ARG A 388 -15.24 5.68 -9.30
C ARG A 388 -16.00 6.96 -9.62
N VAL A 389 -15.27 8.03 -9.93
CA VAL A 389 -15.81 9.35 -10.25
C VAL A 389 -15.30 9.81 -11.61
N GLY A 390 -16.23 10.21 -12.46
CA GLY A 390 -15.95 10.79 -13.78
C GLY A 390 -16.68 12.13 -13.94
N ASP A 391 -16.48 12.79 -15.09
CA ASP A 391 -17.10 14.09 -15.40
C ASP A 391 -16.90 15.13 -14.27
N LYS A 392 -15.64 15.26 -13.84
CA LYS A 392 -15.24 16.05 -12.67
C LYS A 392 -15.66 17.51 -12.72
N LEU A 393 -15.58 18.14 -13.90
CA LEU A 393 -16.00 19.53 -14.10
C LEU A 393 -17.46 19.74 -13.77
N ARG A 394 -18.33 18.82 -14.19
CA ARG A 394 -19.76 18.88 -13.89
C ARG A 394 -19.99 18.75 -12.39
N ILE A 395 -19.36 17.76 -11.76
CA ILE A 395 -19.51 17.52 -10.32
C ILE A 395 -19.01 18.72 -9.50
N LEU A 396 -17.91 19.37 -9.89
CA LEU A 396 -17.42 20.57 -9.22
C LEU A 396 -18.43 21.73 -9.29
N ARG A 397 -19.14 21.91 -10.41
CA ARG A 397 -20.20 22.92 -10.52
C ARG A 397 -21.39 22.59 -9.62
N GLU A 398 -21.79 21.32 -9.57
CA GLU A 398 -22.86 20.84 -8.69
C GLU A 398 -22.49 21.01 -7.20
N LEU A 399 -21.23 20.75 -6.83
CA LEU A 399 -20.70 20.99 -5.48
C LEU A 399 -20.65 22.48 -5.13
N ASP A 400 -20.25 23.35 -6.06
CA ASP A 400 -20.21 24.80 -5.84
C ASP A 400 -21.60 25.37 -5.56
N GLN A 401 -22.67 24.82 -6.18
CA GLN A 401 -24.06 25.18 -5.86
C GLN A 401 -24.47 24.81 -4.43
N LEU A 402 -23.83 23.79 -3.83
CA LEU A 402 -23.99 23.43 -2.42
C LEU A 402 -22.98 24.13 -1.51
N ASN A 403 -22.30 25.16 -2.01
CA ASN A 403 -21.28 25.92 -1.28
C ASN A 403 -20.08 25.05 -0.84
N ILE A 404 -19.72 24.05 -1.65
CA ILE A 404 -18.51 23.22 -1.46
C ILE A 404 -17.54 23.56 -2.59
N ASN A 405 -16.55 24.37 -2.25
CA ASN A 405 -15.59 24.94 -3.19
C ASN A 405 -14.25 25.25 -2.51
N GLU A 406 -13.30 25.77 -3.27
CA GLU A 406 -11.95 25.98 -2.74
C GLU A 406 -11.89 26.95 -1.55
N SER A 407 -12.74 27.98 -1.50
CA SER A 407 -12.75 28.94 -0.40
C SER A 407 -13.35 28.38 0.90
N THR A 408 -14.37 27.52 0.78
CA THR A 408 -15.02 26.88 1.94
C THR A 408 -14.22 25.70 2.48
N VAL A 409 -13.58 24.92 1.60
CA VAL A 409 -12.71 23.78 1.96
C VAL A 409 -11.38 24.26 2.54
N PHE A 410 -10.86 25.39 2.04
CA PHE A 410 -9.64 26.03 2.52
C PHE A 410 -9.90 27.50 2.89
N PRO A 411 -10.36 27.76 4.12
CA PRO A 411 -10.82 29.09 4.55
C PRO A 411 -9.65 30.03 4.90
N ASN A 412 -8.64 30.10 4.04
CA ASN A 412 -7.61 31.13 4.13
C ASN A 412 -7.95 32.29 3.19
N ILE A 413 -7.43 33.47 3.51
CA ILE A 413 -7.74 34.69 2.76
C ILE A 413 -7.25 34.60 1.31
N GLU A 414 -6.12 33.93 1.09
CA GLU A 414 -5.52 33.74 -0.24
C GLU A 414 -6.41 32.90 -1.17
N ASN A 415 -6.91 31.75 -0.72
CA ASN A 415 -7.78 30.89 -1.53
C ASN A 415 -9.15 31.52 -1.71
N THR A 416 -9.64 32.25 -0.70
CA THR A 416 -10.88 33.04 -0.82
C THR A 416 -10.74 34.10 -1.91
N ALA A 417 -9.65 34.86 -1.92
CA ALA A 417 -9.38 35.87 -2.95
C ALA A 417 -9.24 35.24 -4.34
N LYS A 418 -8.49 34.13 -4.47
CA LYS A 418 -8.35 33.39 -5.75
C LYS A 418 -9.70 32.92 -6.28
N TYR A 419 -10.54 32.33 -5.42
CA TYR A 419 -11.86 31.85 -5.79
C TYR A 419 -12.78 33.00 -6.24
N VAL A 420 -12.84 34.11 -5.48
CA VAL A 420 -13.65 35.28 -5.85
C VAL A 420 -13.19 35.84 -7.20
N ALA A 421 -11.88 36.00 -7.41
CA ALA A 421 -11.34 36.50 -8.68
C ALA A 421 -11.70 35.59 -9.86
N GLN A 422 -11.62 34.26 -9.69
CA GLN A 422 -12.00 33.30 -10.73
C GLN A 422 -13.51 33.32 -11.01
N LYS A 423 -14.35 33.42 -9.98
CA LYS A 423 -15.81 33.42 -10.10
C LYS A 423 -16.34 34.62 -10.90
N PHE A 424 -15.72 35.78 -10.74
CA PHE A 424 -16.09 37.00 -11.45
C PHE A 424 -15.19 37.29 -12.66
N LYS A 425 -14.32 36.34 -13.04
CA LYS A 425 -13.49 36.48 -14.24
C LYS A 425 -14.40 36.46 -15.47
N PHE A 426 -14.35 37.55 -16.23
CA PHE A 426 -15.04 37.63 -17.52
C PHE A 426 -14.55 36.49 -18.42
N SER A 427 -15.48 35.70 -18.95
CA SER A 427 -15.20 34.63 -19.90
C SER A 427 -15.64 35.13 -21.27
N ASP A 428 -14.68 35.35 -22.17
CA ASP A 428 -14.92 35.78 -23.55
C ASP A 428 -15.68 34.74 -24.38
#